data_AF-A0A958UVA0-F1
#
_entry.id   AF-A0A958UVA0-F1
#
_cell.length_a   1.000
_cell.length_b   1.000
_cell.length_c   1.000
_cell.angle_alpha   90.00
_cell.angle_beta   90.00
_cell.angle_gamma   90.00
#
_symmetry.space_group_name_H-M   'P 1'
#
loop_
_entity.id
_entity.type
_entity.pdbx_description
1 polymer ?
#
loop_
_entity_poly.entity_id
_entity_poly.type
_entity_poly.pdbx_seq_one_letter_code
_entity_poly.pdbx_strand_id
1 'polypeptide(L)'
;AFGAKGFQKNQYNNEEIVLKIAKLRHERANLLGYKTHAHYVLEERMAKNPETVNHFLHELLDKAKPAAQREFANLQQFAKELDGIDTLEKWDGAYYSEKLKQKLFNLDDEKLKPYFKLENVIAGVFMVAEKLYGLRFEEVHNIDKYHRDVLTYKVLDGTNHLVAIFYADFFPREGKRNGAWMTSFKPQ
;
A
#
# COMPACT_ATOMS: atom_id res chain seq x y z
N ALA A 1 -12.87 -15.40 1.19
CA ALA A 1 -11.97 -16.06 2.17
C ALA A 1 -11.19 -15.07 3.07
N PHE A 2 -10.54 -14.03 2.54
CA PHE A 2 -9.72 -13.12 3.36
C PHE A 2 -10.50 -12.20 4.31
N GLY A 3 -11.77 -11.86 4.01
CA GLY A 3 -12.56 -10.88 4.76
C GLY A 3 -12.86 -11.22 6.22
N ALA A 4 -12.64 -12.47 6.64
CA ALA A 4 -12.85 -12.91 8.01
C ALA A 4 -11.58 -13.48 8.68
N LYS A 5 -10.38 -13.33 8.08
CA LYS A 5 -9.17 -14.03 8.55
C LYS A 5 -8.84 -13.75 10.03
N GLY A 6 -9.04 -12.51 10.48
CA GLY A 6 -8.85 -12.10 11.89
C GLY A 6 -10.14 -12.03 12.70
N PHE A 7 -11.24 -12.56 12.17
CA PHE A 7 -12.60 -12.49 12.72
C PHE A 7 -13.23 -13.89 12.66
N GLN A 8 -12.63 -14.83 13.38
CA GLN A 8 -13.04 -16.23 13.44
C GLN A 8 -12.93 -16.73 14.87
N LYS A 9 -13.80 -17.66 15.29
CA LYS A 9 -13.76 -18.27 16.63
C LYS A 9 -12.57 -19.24 16.78
N ASN A 10 -11.35 -18.71 16.80
CA ASN A 10 -10.11 -19.46 16.96
C ASN A 10 -9.04 -18.61 17.68
N GLN A 11 -7.85 -19.18 17.91
CA GLN A 11 -6.74 -18.52 18.60
C GLN A 11 -6.15 -17.29 17.87
N TYR A 12 -6.52 -17.06 16.62
CA TYR A 12 -6.07 -15.93 15.79
C TYR A 12 -7.15 -14.84 15.66
N ASN A 13 -8.20 -14.89 16.47
CA ASN A 13 -9.23 -13.84 16.52
C ASN A 13 -8.65 -12.53 17.08
N ASN A 14 -8.86 -11.42 16.36
CA ASN A 14 -8.37 -10.10 16.76
C ASN A 14 -9.46 -9.18 17.34
N GLU A 15 -10.72 -9.61 17.44
CA GLU A 15 -11.83 -8.77 17.94
C GLU A 15 -11.53 -8.14 19.30
N GLU A 16 -11.22 -8.97 20.30
CA GLU A 16 -10.93 -8.51 21.67
C GLU A 16 -9.65 -7.66 21.74
N ILE A 17 -8.64 -7.99 20.92
CA ILE A 17 -7.39 -7.23 20.83
C ILE A 17 -7.69 -5.81 20.31
N VAL A 18 -8.47 -5.69 19.22
CA VAL A 18 -8.84 -4.40 18.63
C VAL A 18 -9.69 -3.59 19.60
N LEU A 19 -10.67 -4.21 20.27
CA LEU A 19 -11.51 -3.55 21.27
C LEU A 19 -10.68 -3.02 22.45
N LYS A 20 -9.76 -3.85 22.96
CA LYS A 20 -8.85 -3.45 24.04
C LYS A 20 -7.95 -2.30 23.62
N ILE A 21 -7.37 -2.34 22.42
CA ILE A 21 -6.55 -1.25 21.88
C ILE A 21 -7.37 0.05 21.77
N ALA A 22 -8.61 -0.01 21.28
CA ALA A 22 -9.47 1.15 21.16
C ALA A 22 -9.79 1.78 22.53
N LYS A 23 -10.15 0.95 23.52
CA LYS A 23 -10.40 1.39 24.90
C LYS A 23 -9.17 2.06 25.52
N LEU A 24 -8.02 1.39 25.48
CA LEU A 24 -6.76 1.90 26.05
C LEU A 24 -6.31 3.20 25.37
N ARG A 25 -6.50 3.32 24.05
CA ARG A 25 -6.22 4.55 23.31
C ARG A 25 -7.11 5.71 23.72
N HIS A 26 -8.39 5.46 23.99
CA HIS A 26 -9.31 6.47 24.48
C HIS A 26 -9.00 6.88 25.92
N GLU A 27 -8.79 5.92 26.81
CA GLU A 27 -8.41 6.16 28.20
C GLU A 27 -7.13 7.00 28.30
N ARG A 28 -6.08 6.63 27.55
CA ARG A 28 -4.84 7.41 27.47
C ARG A 28 -5.08 8.85 27.04
N ALA A 29 -5.93 9.08 26.04
CA ALA A 29 -6.23 10.43 25.57
C ALA A 29 -6.92 11.26 26.65
N ASN A 30 -7.92 10.69 27.34
CA ASN A 30 -8.66 11.36 28.39
C ASN A 30 -7.75 11.69 29.60
N LEU A 31 -6.87 10.77 30.00
CA LEU A 31 -5.90 10.99 31.08
C LEU A 31 -4.93 12.14 30.77
N LEU A 32 -4.62 12.36 29.50
CA LEU A 32 -3.77 13.46 29.05
C LEU A 32 -4.55 14.75 28.73
N GLY A 33 -5.86 14.79 29.01
CA GLY A 33 -6.71 15.97 28.81
C GLY A 33 -7.32 16.14 27.41
N TYR A 34 -7.20 15.13 26.53
CA TYR A 34 -7.76 15.16 25.18
C TYR A 34 -9.11 14.45 25.11
N LYS A 35 -10.02 14.95 24.26
CA LYS A 35 -11.37 14.38 24.07
C LYS A 35 -11.38 12.97 23.47
N THR A 36 -10.48 12.69 22.52
CA THR A 36 -10.34 11.38 21.89
C THR A 36 -8.89 11.10 21.53
N HIS A 37 -8.58 9.83 21.23
CA HIS A 37 -7.29 9.45 20.69
C HIS A 37 -6.91 10.22 19.41
N ALA A 38 -7.90 10.56 18.57
CA ALA A 38 -7.66 11.33 17.35
C ALA A 38 -7.18 12.76 17.66
N HIS A 39 -7.77 13.44 18.65
CA HIS A 39 -7.30 14.76 19.10
C HIS A 39 -5.87 14.69 19.61
N TYR A 40 -5.55 13.64 20.39
CA TYR A 40 -4.21 13.43 20.92
C TYR A 40 -3.16 13.23 19.82
N VAL A 41 -3.38 12.32 18.86
CA VAL A 41 -2.37 12.01 17.84
C VAL A 41 -2.24 13.08 16.77
N LEU A 42 -3.26 13.90 16.55
CA LEU A 42 -3.27 14.89 15.48
C LEU A 42 -2.62 16.21 15.88
N GLU A 43 -2.44 16.49 17.17
CA GLU A 43 -1.78 17.71 17.65
C GLU A 43 -0.40 17.92 17.00
N GLU A 44 0.40 16.85 16.88
CA GLU A 44 1.72 16.85 16.24
C GLU A 44 1.66 16.46 14.74
N ARG A 45 0.50 16.58 14.09
CA ARG A 45 0.33 16.26 12.67
C ARG A 45 -0.13 17.49 11.92
N MET A 46 0.19 17.56 10.62
CA MET A 46 -0.19 18.70 9.78
C MET A 46 -1.69 18.98 9.76
N ALA A 47 -2.52 17.94 9.92
CA ALA A 47 -3.98 18.07 9.96
C ALA A 47 -4.53 18.63 11.28
N LYS A 48 -3.73 18.64 12.36
CA LYS A 48 -3.98 19.25 13.68
C LYS A 48 -5.15 18.70 14.50
N ASN A 49 -6.31 18.44 13.91
CA ASN A 49 -7.52 18.03 14.62
C ASN A 49 -8.41 17.10 13.76
N PRO A 50 -9.28 16.28 14.38
CA PRO A 50 -10.12 15.34 13.66
C PRO A 50 -11.19 15.99 12.80
N GLU A 51 -11.63 17.22 13.10
CA GLU A 51 -12.61 17.95 12.30
C GLU A 51 -12.06 18.27 10.90
N THR A 52 -10.81 18.75 10.82
CA THR A 52 -10.12 18.98 9.55
C THR A 52 -9.98 17.70 8.74
N VAL A 53 -9.61 16.58 9.40
CA VAL A 53 -9.52 15.27 8.73
C VAL A 53 -10.88 14.83 8.20
N ASN A 54 -11.92 14.90 9.03
CA ASN A 54 -13.27 14.48 8.62
C ASN A 54 -13.83 15.36 7.52
N HIS A 55 -13.61 16.68 7.57
CA HIS A 55 -14.04 17.59 6.51
C HIS A 55 -13.40 17.21 5.17
N PHE A 56 -12.08 17.03 5.14
CA PHE A 56 -11.35 16.61 3.95
C PHE A 56 -11.85 15.27 3.39
N LEU A 57 -12.06 14.26 4.26
CA LEU A 57 -12.54 12.96 3.84
C LEU A 57 -13.98 12.99 3.29
N HIS A 58 -14.87 13.81 3.89
CA HIS A 58 -16.22 13.99 3.37
C HIS A 58 -16.25 14.72 2.04
N GLU A 59 -15.41 15.76 1.86
CA GLU A 59 -15.29 16.44 0.58
C GLU A 59 -14.86 15.46 -0.52
N LEU A 60 -13.85 14.63 -0.24
CA LEU A 60 -13.41 13.59 -1.16
C LEU A 60 -14.53 12.58 -1.46
N LEU A 61 -15.26 12.13 -0.43
CA LEU A 61 -16.37 11.20 -0.58
C LEU A 61 -17.47 11.78 -1.47
N ASP A 62 -17.85 13.05 -1.28
CA ASP A 62 -18.90 13.70 -2.05
C ASP A 62 -18.55 13.80 -3.53
N LYS A 63 -17.26 14.00 -3.85
CA LYS A 63 -16.78 14.04 -5.24
C LYS A 63 -16.58 12.64 -5.85
N ALA A 64 -16.07 11.68 -5.09
CA ALA A 64 -15.72 10.35 -5.58
C ALA A 64 -16.91 9.39 -5.66
N LYS A 65 -17.86 9.47 -4.72
CA LYS A 65 -18.99 8.53 -4.62
C LYS A 65 -19.85 8.47 -5.88
N PRO A 66 -20.22 9.59 -6.55
CA PRO A 66 -21.00 9.51 -7.78
C PRO A 66 -20.28 8.76 -8.91
N ALA A 67 -18.95 8.91 -9.02
CA ALA A 67 -18.16 8.17 -10.00
C ALA A 67 -18.12 6.68 -9.67
N ALA A 68 -17.82 6.32 -8.41
CA ALA A 68 -17.81 4.94 -7.95
C ALA A 68 -19.16 4.23 -8.17
N GLN A 69 -20.28 4.92 -7.94
CA GLN A 69 -21.62 4.37 -8.20
C GLN A 69 -21.87 4.11 -9.69
N ARG A 70 -21.47 5.04 -10.57
CA ARG A 70 -21.58 4.86 -12.03
C ARG A 70 -20.70 3.70 -12.50
N GLU A 71 -19.45 3.64 -12.04
CA GLU A 71 -18.51 2.58 -12.38
C GLU A 71 -19.01 1.21 -11.92
N PHE A 72 -19.54 1.11 -10.70
CA PHE A 72 -20.10 -0.13 -10.18
C PHE A 72 -21.36 -0.57 -10.95
N ALA A 73 -22.25 0.37 -11.30
CA ALA A 73 -23.43 0.07 -12.12
C ALA A 73 -23.04 -0.41 -13.52
N ASN A 74 -22.07 0.24 -14.17
CA ASN A 74 -21.54 -0.18 -15.46
C ASN A 74 -20.91 -1.58 -15.38
N LEU A 75 -20.16 -1.85 -14.32
CA LEU A 75 -19.53 -3.13 -14.09
C LEU A 75 -20.56 -4.26 -13.88
N GLN A 76 -21.61 -4.00 -13.10
CA GLN A 76 -22.70 -4.94 -12.87
C GLN A 76 -23.49 -5.19 -14.16
N GLN A 77 -23.79 -4.15 -14.94
CA GLN A 77 -24.44 -4.29 -16.25
C GLN A 77 -23.59 -5.14 -17.21
N PHE A 78 -22.28 -4.89 -17.24
CA PHE A 78 -21.35 -5.68 -18.06
C PHE A 78 -21.29 -7.15 -17.62
N ALA A 79 -21.26 -7.42 -16.30
CA ALA A 79 -21.30 -8.79 -15.78
C ALA A 79 -22.60 -9.52 -16.15
N LYS A 80 -23.73 -8.81 -16.10
CA LYS A 80 -25.04 -9.31 -16.55
C LYS A 80 -25.06 -9.64 -18.03
N GLU A 81 -24.55 -8.75 -18.88
CA GLU A 81 -24.47 -8.96 -20.33
C GLU A 81 -23.58 -10.15 -20.71
N LEU A 82 -22.47 -10.32 -19.99
CA LEU A 82 -21.47 -11.32 -20.33
C LEU A 82 -21.81 -12.71 -19.82
N ASP A 83 -22.16 -12.83 -18.53
CA ASP A 83 -22.28 -14.11 -17.83
C ASP A 83 -23.63 -14.25 -17.09
N GLY A 84 -24.58 -13.31 -17.27
CA GLY A 84 -25.91 -13.37 -16.65
C GLY A 84 -25.94 -13.07 -15.14
N ILE A 85 -24.90 -12.44 -14.59
CA ILE A 85 -24.84 -12.11 -13.17
C ILE A 85 -25.71 -10.87 -12.86
N ASP A 86 -26.83 -11.09 -12.17
CA ASP A 86 -27.75 -10.00 -11.80
C ASP A 86 -27.22 -9.10 -10.66
N THR A 87 -26.49 -9.67 -9.70
CA THR A 87 -25.93 -8.96 -8.55
C THR A 87 -24.44 -9.23 -8.47
N LEU A 88 -23.65 -8.17 -8.57
CA LEU A 88 -22.19 -8.25 -8.51
C LEU A 88 -21.73 -8.32 -7.06
N GLU A 89 -21.03 -9.39 -6.70
CA GLU A 89 -20.49 -9.58 -5.35
C GLU A 89 -19.04 -9.08 -5.24
N LYS A 90 -18.57 -8.93 -4.00
CA LYS A 90 -17.23 -8.37 -3.73
C LYS A 90 -16.09 -9.15 -4.39
N TRP A 91 -16.23 -10.46 -4.57
CA TRP A 91 -15.21 -11.31 -5.19
C TRP A 91 -15.23 -11.26 -6.72
N ASP A 92 -16.32 -10.78 -7.33
CA ASP A 92 -16.47 -10.69 -8.79
C ASP A 92 -15.78 -9.45 -9.36
N GLY A 93 -15.67 -8.38 -8.55
CA GLY A 93 -15.27 -7.06 -9.01
C GLY A 93 -13.95 -7.04 -9.79
N ALA A 94 -12.89 -7.68 -9.27
CA ALA A 94 -11.58 -7.67 -9.94
C ALA A 94 -11.61 -8.37 -11.31
N TYR A 95 -12.34 -9.48 -11.40
CA TYR A 95 -12.44 -10.26 -12.64
C TYR A 95 -13.19 -9.49 -13.73
N TYR A 96 -14.37 -8.95 -13.42
CA TYR A 96 -15.12 -8.17 -14.40
C TYR A 96 -14.47 -6.84 -14.72
N SER A 97 -13.74 -6.24 -13.78
CA SER A 97 -13.02 -4.98 -14.04
C SER A 97 -11.94 -5.17 -15.08
N GLU A 98 -11.19 -6.28 -15.01
CA GLU A 98 -10.16 -6.59 -16.00
C GLU A 98 -10.78 -6.89 -17.38
N LYS A 99 -11.86 -7.68 -17.43
CA LYS A 99 -12.59 -7.92 -18.69
C LYS A 99 -13.15 -6.64 -19.31
N LEU A 100 -13.71 -5.74 -18.48
CA LEU A 100 -14.25 -4.47 -18.95
C LEU A 100 -13.13 -3.54 -19.46
N LYS A 101 -12.00 -3.49 -18.76
CA LYS A 101 -10.80 -2.75 -19.19
C LYS A 101 -10.26 -3.26 -20.53
N GLN A 102 -10.22 -4.57 -20.73
CA GLN A 102 -9.87 -5.18 -22.02
C GLN A 102 -10.86 -4.75 -23.12
N LYS A 103 -12.17 -4.79 -22.85
CA LYS A 103 -13.21 -4.36 -23.81
C LYS A 103 -13.08 -2.88 -24.18
N LEU A 104 -12.80 -2.00 -23.22
CA LEU A 104 -12.77 -0.54 -23.43
C LEU A 104 -11.45 -0.03 -24.03
N PHE A 105 -10.32 -0.61 -23.61
CA PHE A 105 -8.99 -0.05 -23.91
C PHE A 105 -8.10 -0.99 -24.70
N ASN A 106 -8.56 -2.22 -24.99
CA ASN A 106 -7.73 -3.28 -25.60
C ASN A 106 -6.41 -3.49 -24.83
N LEU A 107 -6.48 -3.34 -23.50
CA LEU A 107 -5.35 -3.40 -22.58
C LEU A 107 -5.50 -4.62 -21.67
N ASP A 108 -4.42 -5.40 -21.54
CA ASP A 108 -4.39 -6.67 -20.83
C ASP A 108 -3.13 -6.72 -19.97
N ASP A 109 -3.31 -6.84 -18.65
CA ASP A 109 -2.21 -6.81 -17.69
C ASP A 109 -1.27 -8.04 -17.83
N GLU A 110 -1.77 -9.20 -18.25
CA GLU A 110 -0.91 -10.36 -18.51
C GLU A 110 -0.05 -10.17 -19.76
N LYS A 111 -0.53 -9.42 -20.77
CA LYS A 111 0.31 -9.03 -21.92
C LYS A 111 1.38 -8.01 -21.56
N LEU A 112 1.13 -7.17 -20.55
CA LEU A 112 2.10 -6.18 -20.07
C LEU A 112 3.19 -6.79 -19.19
N LYS A 113 2.89 -7.85 -18.46
CA LYS A 113 3.79 -8.48 -17.47
C LYS A 113 5.21 -8.80 -17.99
N PRO A 114 5.44 -9.29 -19.22
CA PRO A 114 6.79 -9.52 -19.74
C PRO A 114 7.65 -8.26 -19.87
N TYR A 115 7.03 -7.08 -19.95
CA TYR A 115 7.73 -5.79 -20.07
C TYR A 115 8.18 -5.25 -18.70
N PHE A 116 7.56 -5.68 -17.61
CA PHE A 116 7.85 -5.23 -16.24
C PHE A 116 8.71 -6.23 -15.46
N LYS A 117 9.83 -6.65 -16.05
CA LYS A 117 10.85 -7.42 -15.33
C LYS A 117 11.41 -6.60 -14.17
N LEU A 118 11.52 -7.20 -12.99
CA LEU A 118 11.89 -6.50 -11.77
C LEU A 118 13.23 -5.76 -11.91
N GLU A 119 14.23 -6.41 -12.50
CA GLU A 119 15.55 -5.85 -12.75
C GLU A 119 15.49 -4.58 -13.62
N ASN A 120 14.62 -4.57 -14.65
CA ASN A 120 14.43 -3.41 -15.52
C ASN A 120 13.72 -2.27 -14.78
N VAL A 121 12.75 -2.61 -13.93
CA VAL A 121 12.01 -1.62 -13.12
C VAL A 121 12.95 -0.98 -12.08
N ILE A 122 13.80 -1.77 -11.42
CA ILE A 122 14.83 -1.26 -10.49
C ILE A 122 15.77 -0.31 -11.23
N ALA A 123 16.30 -0.73 -12.39
CA ALA A 123 17.17 0.12 -13.21
C ALA A 123 16.48 1.43 -13.62
N GLY A 124 15.19 1.37 -13.97
CA GLY A 124 14.38 2.56 -14.29
C GLY A 124 14.25 3.52 -13.10
N VAL A 125 13.95 3.00 -11.90
CA VAL A 125 13.86 3.82 -10.67
C VAL A 125 15.21 4.47 -10.35
N PHE A 126 16.32 3.73 -10.47
CA PHE A 126 17.66 4.28 -10.25
C PHE A 126 18.04 5.34 -11.28
N MET A 127 17.69 5.14 -12.56
CA MET A 127 17.92 6.15 -13.60
C MET A 127 17.16 7.45 -13.32
N VAL A 128 15.93 7.36 -12.81
CA VAL A 128 15.17 8.55 -12.38
C VAL A 128 15.87 9.26 -11.23
N ALA A 129 16.34 8.50 -10.23
CA ALA A 129 17.05 9.07 -9.09
C ALA A 129 18.39 9.72 -9.50
N GLU A 130 19.11 9.14 -10.45
CA GLU A 130 20.33 9.73 -11.02
C GLU A 130 20.03 11.04 -11.73
N LYS A 131 19.01 11.07 -12.61
CA LYS A 131 18.64 12.27 -13.37
C LYS A 131 18.14 13.42 -12.51
N LEU A 132 17.39 13.12 -11.45
CA LEU A 132 16.79 14.14 -10.59
C LEU A 132 17.70 14.58 -9.44
N TYR A 133 18.53 13.67 -8.91
CA TYR A 133 19.26 13.89 -7.66
C TYR A 133 20.77 13.61 -7.76
N GLY A 134 21.27 13.18 -8.91
CA GLY A 134 22.67 12.83 -9.10
C GLY A 134 23.11 11.59 -8.30
N LEU A 135 22.17 10.75 -7.87
CA LEU A 135 22.44 9.56 -7.08
C LEU A 135 22.70 8.34 -7.97
N ARG A 136 23.83 7.66 -7.76
CA ARG A 136 24.22 6.45 -8.48
C ARG A 136 24.16 5.25 -7.56
N PHE A 137 23.69 4.11 -8.08
CA PHE A 137 23.45 2.89 -7.30
C PHE A 137 24.32 1.77 -7.87
N GLU A 138 25.19 1.22 -7.03
CA GLU A 138 26.10 0.13 -7.41
C GLU A 138 25.78 -1.09 -6.56
N GLU A 139 25.37 -2.21 -7.20
CA GLU A 139 25.13 -3.45 -6.47
C GLU A 139 26.42 -3.98 -5.87
N VAL A 140 26.36 -4.43 -4.61
CA VAL A 140 27.49 -4.97 -3.87
C VAL A 140 27.13 -6.29 -3.22
N HIS A 141 28.10 -7.20 -3.14
CA HIS A 141 27.91 -8.55 -2.61
C HIS A 141 28.76 -8.85 -1.37
N ASN A 142 29.52 -7.87 -0.89
CA ASN A 142 30.43 -7.99 0.26
C ASN A 142 29.80 -7.49 1.58
N ILE A 143 28.47 -7.42 1.63
CA ILE A 143 27.70 -6.97 2.80
C ILE A 143 26.81 -8.11 3.26
N ASP A 144 26.81 -8.38 4.57
CA ASP A 144 25.99 -9.43 5.17
C ASP A 144 24.50 -9.13 5.00
N LYS A 145 23.74 -10.18 4.69
CA LYS A 145 22.30 -10.11 4.43
C LYS A 145 21.55 -10.96 5.43
N TYR A 146 20.38 -10.50 5.87
CA TYR A 146 19.48 -11.30 6.70
C TYR A 146 18.69 -12.35 5.91
N HIS A 147 18.70 -12.26 4.57
CA HIS A 147 18.11 -13.26 3.68
C HIS A 147 18.83 -13.24 2.32
N ARG A 148 18.98 -14.41 1.68
CA ARG A 148 19.78 -14.56 0.44
C ARG A 148 19.24 -13.74 -0.74
N ASP A 149 17.93 -13.56 -0.82
CA ASP A 149 17.27 -12.84 -1.93
C ASP A 149 17.33 -11.30 -1.77
N VAL A 150 17.91 -10.79 -0.68
CA VAL A 150 18.06 -9.35 -0.48
C VAL A 150 19.14 -8.82 -1.41
N LEU A 151 18.83 -7.75 -2.15
CA LEU A 151 19.82 -7.02 -2.93
C LEU A 151 20.41 -5.89 -2.08
N THR A 152 21.68 -5.59 -2.29
CA THR A 152 22.43 -4.59 -1.52
C THR A 152 23.14 -3.65 -2.46
N TYR A 153 22.97 -2.35 -2.26
CA TYR A 153 23.53 -1.32 -3.11
C TYR A 153 24.34 -0.31 -2.29
N LYS A 154 25.48 0.12 -2.80
CA LYS A 154 26.09 1.40 -2.44
C LYS A 154 25.34 2.51 -3.17
N VAL A 155 24.99 3.56 -2.45
CA VAL A 155 24.44 4.78 -3.03
C VAL A 155 25.52 5.84 -2.99
N LEU A 156 25.87 6.37 -4.14
CA LEU A 156 26.92 7.39 -4.32
C LEU A 156 26.28 8.69 -4.80
N ASP A 157 26.85 9.83 -4.41
CA ASP A 157 26.48 11.13 -4.98
C ASP A 157 27.20 11.41 -6.33
N GLY A 158 26.92 12.58 -6.91
CA GLY A 158 27.53 13.03 -8.17
C GLY A 158 29.04 13.28 -8.10
N THR A 159 29.63 13.29 -6.90
CA THR A 159 31.08 13.38 -6.66
C THR A 159 31.72 12.03 -6.29
N ASN A 160 30.96 10.94 -6.38
CA ASN A 160 31.35 9.57 -6.04
C ASN A 160 31.54 9.32 -4.54
N HIS A 161 31.01 10.18 -3.67
CA HIS A 161 31.03 9.92 -2.23
C HIS A 161 29.90 8.97 -1.82
N LEU A 162 30.22 8.04 -0.93
CA LEU A 162 29.24 7.12 -0.36
C LEU A 162 28.27 7.87 0.56
N VAL A 163 26.99 7.86 0.21
CA VAL A 163 25.94 8.51 1.01
C VAL A 163 25.12 7.49 1.81
N ALA A 164 24.86 6.31 1.26
CA ALA A 164 24.05 5.29 1.94
C ALA A 164 24.35 3.87 1.47
N ILE A 165 23.89 2.91 2.28
CA ILE A 165 23.73 1.51 1.87
C ILE A 165 22.24 1.23 1.80
N PHE A 166 21.78 0.73 0.66
CA PHE A 166 20.38 0.40 0.41
C PHE A 166 20.18 -1.11 0.31
N TYR A 167 19.26 -1.64 1.11
CA TYR A 167 18.84 -3.04 1.07
C TYR A 167 17.45 -3.12 0.44
N ALA A 168 17.29 -4.01 -0.54
CA ALA A 168 16.02 -4.21 -1.23
C ALA A 168 15.59 -5.67 -1.16
N ASP A 169 14.43 -5.92 -0.54
CA ASP A 169 13.87 -7.26 -0.34
C ASP A 169 12.46 -7.33 -0.95
N PHE A 170 12.37 -7.81 -2.20
CA PHE A 170 11.15 -7.71 -3.00
C PHE A 170 10.19 -8.88 -2.83
N PHE A 171 10.70 -10.09 -2.62
CA PHE A 171 9.87 -11.29 -2.74
C PHE A 171 9.09 -11.59 -1.45
N PRO A 172 7.83 -12.05 -1.56
CA PRO A 172 7.08 -12.55 -0.42
C PRO A 172 7.65 -13.89 0.04
N ARG A 173 7.62 -14.15 1.34
CA ARG A 173 7.99 -15.44 1.93
C ARG A 173 7.33 -15.63 3.28
N GLU A 174 7.24 -16.86 3.73
CA GLU A 174 6.80 -17.17 5.09
C GLU A 174 7.66 -16.43 6.13
N GLY A 175 7.02 -15.94 7.19
CA GLY A 175 7.67 -15.13 8.23
C GLY A 175 7.94 -13.67 7.85
N LYS A 176 7.89 -13.28 6.57
CA LYS A 176 7.98 -11.88 6.15
C LYS A 176 6.60 -11.22 6.23
N ARG A 177 6.54 -10.00 6.79
CA ARG A 177 5.31 -9.21 6.85
C ARG A 177 4.80 -8.92 5.41
N ASN A 178 3.48 -8.92 5.22
CA ASN A 178 2.88 -8.54 3.93
C ASN A 178 2.84 -7.02 3.75
N GLY A 179 2.83 -6.59 2.48
CA GLY A 179 2.82 -5.18 2.08
C GLY A 179 4.19 -4.70 1.60
N ALA A 180 4.33 -3.38 1.45
CA ALA A 180 5.60 -2.72 1.15
C ALA A 180 5.88 -1.65 2.21
N TRP A 181 7.12 -1.56 2.68
CA TRP A 181 7.55 -0.58 3.66
C TRP A 181 9.03 -0.25 3.46
N MET A 182 9.46 0.86 4.07
CA MET A 182 10.87 1.25 4.18
C MET A 182 11.25 1.26 5.66
N THR A 183 12.47 0.85 5.97
CA THR A 183 13.03 0.88 7.33
C THR A 183 14.46 1.37 7.26
N SER A 184 14.87 2.14 8.28
CA SER A 184 16.26 2.53 8.46
C SER A 184 16.92 1.63 9.50
N PHE A 185 18.07 1.04 9.16
CA PHE A 185 18.90 0.29 10.11
C PHE A 185 19.81 1.21 10.92
N LYS A 186 20.34 2.26 10.26
CA LYS A 186 21.17 3.28 10.87
C LYS A 186 20.72 4.64 10.35
N PRO A 187 20.16 5.52 11.19
CA PRO A 187 19.92 6.90 10.80
C PRO A 187 21.26 7.62 10.58
N GLN A 188 21.26 8.59 9.67
CA GLN A 188 22.37 9.54 9.53
C GLN A 188 22.31 10.60 10.63
#